data_AF-A0A973JJW5-F1
#
_entry.id   AF-A0A973JJW5-F1
#
_cell.length_a   1.000
_cell.length_b   1.000
_cell.length_c   1.000
_cell.angle_alpha   90.00
_cell.angle_beta   90.00
_cell.angle_gamma   90.00
#
_symmetry.space_group_name_H-M   'P 1'
#
loop_
_entity.id
_entity.type
_entity.pdbx_description
1 polymer ?
#
loop_
_entity_poly.entity_id
_entity_poly.type
_entity_poly.pdbx_seq_one_letter_code
_entity_poly.pdbx_strand_id
1 'polypeptide(L)'
;MNRVSLEKPNGVECPEPVEGLYYVYLLLCCDESLYCGSTKNLKNRTKEHNSGEGAAWTKRRRPVKLIYYETYDSLISARRRERQIKGWTIQKKFNLINGIWQKL
;
A
#
# COMPACT_ATOMS: atom_id res chain seq x y z
N MET A 1 -9.49 25.29 -3.11
CA MET A 1 -8.51 24.54 -2.28
C MET A 1 -9.28 23.87 -1.15
N ASN A 2 -9.75 22.64 -1.36
CA ASN A 2 -10.45 21.88 -0.32
C ASN A 2 -9.51 20.77 0.15
N ARG A 3 -8.81 21.00 1.26
CA ARG A 3 -8.22 19.89 2.03
C ARG A 3 -9.40 19.17 2.66
N VAL A 4 -9.86 18.11 1.99
CA VAL A 4 -10.71 17.11 2.64
C VAL A 4 -9.91 16.63 3.84
N SER A 5 -10.43 16.85 5.04
CA SER A 5 -9.93 16.20 6.25
C SER A 5 -10.16 14.70 6.09
N LEU A 6 -9.23 14.05 5.42
CA LEU A 6 -9.23 12.61 5.21
C LEU A 6 -8.83 12.00 6.55
N GLU A 7 -9.79 11.43 7.27
CA GLU A 7 -9.49 10.66 8.47
C GLU A 7 -8.47 9.59 8.12
N LYS A 8 -7.36 9.53 8.89
CA LYS A 8 -6.26 8.63 8.58
C LYS A 8 -6.76 7.19 8.71
N PRO A 9 -6.72 6.37 7.63
CA PRO A 9 -7.17 5.00 7.71
C PRO A 9 -6.34 4.25 8.77
N ASN A 10 -7.03 3.49 9.61
CA ASN A 10 -6.38 2.65 10.61
C ASN A 10 -5.48 1.62 9.92
N GLY A 11 -4.35 1.32 10.56
CA GLY A 11 -3.41 0.34 10.01
C GLY A 11 -4.08 -1.03 9.89
N VAL A 12 -3.89 -1.70 8.76
CA VAL A 12 -4.38 -3.06 8.52
C VAL A 12 -3.30 -4.06 8.94
N GLU A 13 -3.71 -5.15 9.57
CA GLU A 13 -2.80 -6.24 9.94
C GLU A 13 -2.22 -6.91 8.68
N CYS A 14 -0.93 -7.23 8.72
CA CYS A 14 -0.25 -7.85 7.59
C CYS A 14 -0.64 -9.33 7.52
N PRO A 15 -1.17 -9.83 6.39
CA PRO A 15 -1.47 -11.25 6.22
C PRO A 15 -0.18 -12.08 6.18
N GLU A 16 -0.28 -13.36 6.56
CA GLU A 16 0.77 -14.34 6.28
C GLU A 16 0.94 -14.50 4.76
N PRO A 17 2.18 -14.71 4.29
CA PRO A 17 2.43 -14.96 2.87
C PRO A 17 1.77 -16.29 2.46
N VAL A 18 0.87 -16.22 1.48
CA VAL A 18 0.27 -17.41 0.86
C VAL A 18 1.07 -17.75 -0.39
N GLU A 19 1.42 -19.03 -0.54
CA GLU A 19 2.18 -19.52 -1.67
C GLU A 19 1.40 -19.35 -2.99
N GLY A 20 2.09 -18.95 -4.06
CA GLY A 20 1.46 -18.66 -5.35
C GLY A 20 0.77 -17.32 -5.47
N LEU A 21 0.59 -16.56 -4.38
CA LEU A 21 -0.03 -15.23 -4.42
C LEU A 21 1.00 -14.09 -4.46
N TYR A 22 0.56 -13.00 -5.08
CA TYR A 22 1.25 -11.73 -5.17
C TYR A 22 0.38 -10.66 -4.52
N TYR A 23 1.00 -9.79 -3.73
CA TYR A 23 0.34 -8.73 -3.01
C TYR A 23 0.67 -7.40 -3.65
N VAL A 24 -0.34 -6.58 -3.91
CA VAL A 24 -0.18 -5.15 -4.20
C VAL A 24 -0.59 -4.39 -2.95
N TYR A 25 0.24 -3.48 -2.47
CA TYR A 25 0.02 -2.82 -1.17
C TYR A 25 0.20 -1.31 -1.26
N LEU A 26 -0.50 -0.62 -0.36
CA LEU A 26 -0.35 0.80 -0.10
C LEU A 26 0.12 1.03 1.34
N LEU A 27 1.20 1.80 1.47
CA LEU A 27 1.69 2.28 2.77
C LEU A 27 1.42 3.78 2.89
N LEU A 28 0.97 4.21 4.07
CA LEU A 28 0.93 5.60 4.49
C LEU A 28 2.22 5.95 5.22
N CYS A 29 2.98 6.88 4.67
CA CYS A 29 4.15 7.46 5.34
C CYS A 29 3.73 8.57 6.31
N CYS A 30 4.62 8.96 7.21
CA CYS A 30 4.36 10.02 8.21
C CYS A 30 4.07 11.41 7.59
N ASP A 31 4.52 11.65 6.37
CA ASP A 31 4.33 12.89 5.60
C ASP A 31 3.04 12.89 4.75
N GLU A 32 2.11 11.98 5.04
CA GLU A 32 0.85 11.79 4.29
C GLU A 32 1.06 11.33 2.84
N SER A 33 2.29 10.97 2.47
CA SER A 33 2.56 10.36 1.17
C SER A 33 2.14 8.89 1.14
N LEU A 34 1.67 8.45 -0.02
CA LEU A 34 1.28 7.06 -0.27
C LEU A 34 2.34 6.36 -1.12
N TYR A 35 2.88 5.26 -0.60
CA TYR A 35 3.75 4.37 -1.35
C TYR A 35 2.96 3.16 -1.86
N CYS A 36 3.10 2.87 -3.16
CA CYS A 36 2.48 1.71 -3.80
C CYS A 36 3.57 0.77 -4.31
N GLY A 37 3.46 -0.51 -3.98
CA GLY A 37 4.37 -1.55 -4.47
C GLY A 37 3.69 -2.90 -4.57
N SER A 38 4.40 -3.87 -5.14
CA SER A 38 4.01 -5.28 -5.17
C SER A 38 5.08 -6.17 -4.54
N THR A 39 4.67 -7.25 -3.88
CA THR A 39 5.57 -8.22 -3.21
C THR A 39 4.89 -9.59 -3.09
N LYS A 40 5.67 -10.66 -2.97
CA LYS A 40 5.16 -11.99 -2.57
C LYS A 40 5.00 -12.13 -1.06
N ASN A 41 5.72 -11.30 -0.29
CA ASN A 41 5.72 -11.36 1.16
C ASN A 41 5.53 -9.95 1.73
N LEU A 42 4.30 -9.62 2.06
CA LEU A 42 3.94 -8.30 2.59
C LEU A 42 4.43 -8.12 4.02
N LYS A 43 4.38 -9.17 4.83
CA LYS A 43 4.78 -9.15 6.24
C LYS A 43 6.27 -8.85 6.41
N ASN A 44 7.14 -9.56 5.70
CA ASN A 44 8.59 -9.27 5.72
C ASN A 44 8.86 -7.88 5.17
N ARG A 45 8.19 -7.48 4.09
CA ARG A 45 8.42 -6.18 3.48
C ARG A 45 8.03 -5.01 4.39
N THR A 46 6.88 -5.09 5.05
CA THR A 46 6.44 -4.07 6.02
C THR A 46 7.38 -4.02 7.23
N LYS A 47 7.86 -5.18 7.70
CA LYS A 47 8.88 -5.25 8.76
C LYS A 47 10.20 -4.61 8.34
N GLU A 48 10.73 -4.92 7.15
CA GLU A 48 11.95 -4.32 6.58
C GLU A 48 11.85 -2.80 6.49
N HIS A 49 10.71 -2.28 6.00
CA HIS A 49 10.49 -0.84 5.87
C HIS A 49 10.47 -0.13 7.24
N ASN A 50 9.88 -0.76 8.26
CA ASN A 50 9.84 -0.23 9.62
C ASN A 50 11.16 -0.43 10.40
N SER A 51 11.92 -1.50 10.14
CA SER A 51 13.14 -1.84 10.89
C SER A 51 14.33 -0.98 10.52
N GLY A 52 14.56 -0.71 9.23
CA GLY A 52 15.89 -0.22 8.86
C GLY A 52 16.22 -0.42 7.39
N GLU A 53 15.73 -1.52 6.88
CA GLU A 53 16.38 -2.28 5.83
C GLU A 53 15.62 -2.24 4.50
N GLY A 54 14.43 -1.62 4.50
CA GLY A 54 13.70 -1.30 3.29
C GLY A 54 14.37 -0.22 2.43
N ALA A 55 13.71 0.14 1.32
CA ALA A 55 14.23 1.13 0.36
C ALA A 55 14.69 2.44 1.03
N ALA A 56 15.77 3.04 0.53
CA ALA A 56 16.37 4.28 1.06
C ALA A 56 15.34 5.42 1.26
N TRP A 57 14.30 5.45 0.43
CA TRP A 57 13.17 6.40 0.51
C TRP A 57 12.33 6.24 1.79
N THR A 58 12.05 5.01 2.21
CA THR A 58 11.26 4.71 3.44
C THR A 58 12.07 4.80 4.72
N LYS A 59 13.41 4.84 4.63
CA LYS A 59 14.33 4.91 5.78
C LYS A 59 14.24 6.24 6.54
N ARG A 60 13.83 7.33 5.88
CA ARG A 60 13.66 8.68 6.47
C ARG A 60 12.21 9.05 6.81
N ARG A 61 11.22 8.20 6.52
CA ARG A 61 9.77 8.54 6.58
C ARG A 61 8.95 7.57 7.43
N ARG A 62 9.54 7.12 8.55
CA ARG A 62 8.92 6.23 9.52
C ARG A 62 8.05 7.02 10.51
N PRO A 63 6.97 6.40 11.04
CA PRO A 63 6.49 5.06 10.74
C PRO A 63 5.74 4.97 9.41
N VAL A 64 5.85 3.83 8.73
CA VAL A 64 4.98 3.50 7.58
C VAL A 64 3.88 2.55 8.04
N LYS A 65 2.63 2.94 7.81
CA LYS A 65 1.45 2.13 8.15
C LYS A 65 0.94 1.42 6.89
N LEU A 66 0.79 0.10 6.94
CA LEU A 66 0.02 -0.60 5.91
C LEU A 66 -1.44 -0.19 6.06
N ILE A 67 -2.02 0.38 5.00
CA ILE A 67 -3.41 0.87 5.02
C ILE A 67 -4.30 0.08 4.07
N TYR A 68 -3.72 -0.64 3.10
CA TYR A 68 -4.46 -1.41 2.12
C TYR A 68 -3.57 -2.44 1.42
N TYR A 69 -4.14 -3.59 1.09
CA TYR A 69 -3.52 -4.57 0.21
C TYR A 69 -4.56 -5.34 -0.62
N GLU A 70 -4.13 -5.85 -1.76
CA GLU A 70 -4.89 -6.75 -2.63
C GLU A 70 -4.02 -7.95 -3.02
N THR A 71 -4.64 -9.13 -3.13
CA THR A 71 -3.99 -10.36 -3.59
C THR A 71 -4.30 -10.65 -5.05
N TYR A 72 -3.32 -11.22 -5.73
CA TYR A 72 -3.36 -11.64 -7.13
C TYR A 72 -2.68 -12.99 -7.29
N ASP A 73 -3.20 -13.81 -8.21
CA ASP A 73 -2.68 -15.12 -8.60
C ASP A 73 -1.44 -15.05 -9.52
N SER A 74 -1.20 -13.89 -10.14
CA SER A 74 -0.11 -13.69 -11.08
C SER A 74 0.62 -12.37 -10.85
N LEU A 75 1.95 -12.39 -11.04
CA LEU A 75 2.80 -11.20 -11.03
C LEU A 75 2.36 -10.18 -12.08
N ILE A 76 1.85 -10.66 -13.23
CA ILE A 76 1.39 -9.79 -14.31
C ILE A 76 0.16 -9.01 -13.86
N SER A 77 -0.82 -9.70 -13.27
CA SER A 77 -2.03 -9.09 -12.70
C SER A 77 -1.69 -8.08 -11.61
N ALA A 78 -0.79 -8.45 -10.69
CA ALA A 78 -0.31 -7.58 -9.62
C ALA A 78 0.37 -6.31 -10.18
N ARG A 79 1.28 -6.44 -11.16
CA ARG A 79 1.96 -5.30 -11.78
C ARG A 79 1.02 -4.40 -12.57
N ARG A 80 0.02 -4.98 -13.25
CA ARG A 80 -1.00 -4.21 -13.96
C ARG A 80 -1.80 -3.35 -12.97
N ARG A 81 -2.21 -3.93 -11.85
CA ARG A 81 -2.90 -3.19 -10.77
C ARG A 81 -2.00 -2.14 -10.14
N GLU A 82 -0.75 -2.47 -9.83
CA GLU A 82 0.23 -1.53 -9.28
C GLU A 82 0.38 -0.30 -10.19
N ARG A 83 0.52 -0.51 -11.50
CA ARG A 83 0.60 0.58 -12.49
C ARG A 83 -0.68 1.42 -12.52
N GLN A 84 -1.84 0.77 -12.46
CA GLN A 84 -3.14 1.46 -12.40
C GLN A 84 -3.22 2.37 -11.16
N ILE A 85 -2.91 1.84 -9.98
CA ILE A 85 -2.95 2.58 -8.72
C ILE A 85 -1.90 3.69 -8.69
N LYS A 86 -0.69 3.47 -9.24
CA LYS A 86 0.36 4.51 -9.29
C LYS A 86 -0.10 5.77 -10.01
N GLY A 87 -0.86 5.62 -11.10
CA GLY A 87 -1.42 6.74 -11.87
C GLY A 87 -2.62 7.44 -11.23
N TRP A 88 -3.14 6.94 -10.11
CA TRP A 88 -4.30 7.54 -9.45
C TRP A 88 -3.94 8.74 -8.59
N THR A 89 -4.85 9.71 -8.53
CA THR A 89 -4.80 10.82 -7.59
C THR A 89 -4.85 10.29 -6.15
N ILE A 90 -4.30 11.07 -5.22
CA ILE A 90 -4.29 10.69 -3.81
C ILE A 90 -5.71 10.45 -3.28
N GLN A 91 -6.68 11.25 -3.72
CA GLN A 91 -8.07 11.13 -3.31
C GLN A 91 -8.73 9.84 -3.81
N LYS A 92 -8.41 9.42 -5.04
CA LYS A 92 -8.90 8.14 -5.58
C LYS A 92 -8.30 6.94 -4.83
N LYS A 93 -7.05 7.04 -4.39
CA LYS A 93 -6.43 6.03 -3.53
C LYS A 93 -7.11 5.97 -2.16
N PHE A 94 -7.39 7.11 -1.53
CA PHE A 94 -8.15 7.14 -0.27
C PHE A 94 -9.56 6.58 -0.40
N ASN A 95 -10.26 6.86 -1.51
CA ASN A 95 -11.57 6.26 -1.76
C ASN A 95 -11.50 4.73 -1.90
N LEU A 96 -10.44 4.20 -2.51
CA LEU A 96 -10.19 2.75 -2.58
C LEU A 96 -9.98 2.16 -1.16
N ILE A 97 -9.16 2.83 -0.35
CA ILE A 97 -8.83 2.38 1.01
C ILE A 97 -10.07 2.39 1.91
N ASN A 98 -10.91 3.42 1.81
CA ASN A 98 -12.12 3.57 2.61
C ASN A 98 -13.28 2.67 2.13
N GLY A 99 -13.07 1.81 1.12
CA GLY A 99 -14.11 0.95 0.56
C GLY A 99 -15.20 1.70 -0.21
N ILE A 100 -15.03 3.01 -0.43
CA ILE A 100 -15.96 3.89 -1.16
C ILE A 100 -15.89 3.61 -2.67
N TRP A 101 -14.80 3.02 -3.14
CA TRP A 101 -14.62 2.59 -4.53
C TRP A 101 -14.58 1.06 -4.62
N GLN A 102 -15.59 0.47 -5.25
CA GLN A 102 -15.54 -0.95 -5.62
C GLN A 102 -14.58 -1.16 -6.79
N LYS A 103 -13.93 -2.33 -6.81
CA LYS A 103 -13.04 -2.80 -7.87
C LYS A 103 -13.79 -2.80 -9.22
N LEU A 104 -13.73 -1.70 -9.96
CA LEU A 104 -14.06 -1.63 -11.39
C LEU A 104 -12.94 -2.27 -12.21
#